data_AF-A0A849TLC0-F1
#
_entry.id   AF-A0A849TLC0-F1
#
_cell.length_a   1.000
_cell.length_b   1.000
_cell.length_c   1.000
_cell.angle_alpha   90.00
_cell.angle_beta   90.00
_cell.angle_gamma   90.00
#
_symmetry.space_group_name_H-M   'P 1'
#
loop_
_entity.id
_entity.type
_entity.pdbx_description
1 polymer ?
#
loop_
_entity_poly.entity_id
_entity_poly.type
_entity_poly.pdbx_seq_one_letter_code
_entity_poly.pdbx_strand_id
1 'polypeptide(L)'
;MINQNQEEISQKPDVSGSCGVAWSVDLAALRRAFRDEPDSDGTVAVWIVDAPWAHPLWHSYAIVMLHLRPLSGASSPNIYLEGATHEVWVQALNPDVPREPAIRGHCVWSYLTPLNFGAQFIDADDGAAIERVHRSVQMICDGTLSPDTDYVRHWIHLYGDNMIKYVNRSFAVAANSSDAAQPGSTT
;
A
#
# COMPACT_ATOMS: atom_id res chain seq x y z
N MET A 1 17.60 -23.76 3.73
CA MET A 1 16.47 -23.73 4.68
C MET A 1 16.57 -22.43 5.44
N ILE A 2 15.81 -21.40 5.04
CA ILE A 2 15.76 -20.15 5.80
C ILE A 2 14.74 -20.40 6.89
N ASN A 3 15.22 -20.38 8.13
CA ASN A 3 14.39 -20.47 9.33
C ASN A 3 13.60 -19.14 9.39
N GLN A 4 12.40 -19.13 8.82
CA GLN A 4 11.46 -18.03 9.00
C GLN A 4 11.05 -18.08 10.47
N ASN A 5 11.65 -17.23 11.30
CA ASN A 5 11.12 -16.93 12.63
C ASN A 5 9.77 -16.24 12.43
N GLN A 6 8.72 -17.03 12.15
CA GLN A 6 7.37 -16.54 12.19
C GLN A 6 7.09 -16.16 13.64
N GLU A 7 7.04 -14.86 13.89
CA GLU A 7 6.48 -14.31 15.12
C GLU A 7 5.10 -14.93 15.35
N GLU A 8 4.93 -15.57 16.51
CA GLU A 8 3.65 -16.09 16.94
C GLU A 8 2.80 -14.93 17.46
N ILE A 9 1.84 -14.47 16.65
CA ILE A 9 0.86 -13.47 17.07
C ILE A 9 -0.22 -14.18 17.88
N SER A 10 -0.38 -13.80 19.15
CA SER A 10 -1.32 -14.49 20.04
C SER A 10 -2.80 -14.21 19.73
N GLN A 11 -3.11 -13.12 19.03
CA GLN A 11 -4.46 -12.79 18.57
C GLN A 11 -4.86 -13.64 17.35
N LYS A 12 -6.08 -14.18 17.37
CA LYS A 12 -6.65 -14.86 16.19
C LYS A 12 -6.78 -13.86 15.02
N PRO A 13 -6.43 -14.24 13.78
CA PRO A 13 -6.65 -13.37 12.63
C PRO A 13 -8.14 -13.08 12.39
N ASP A 14 -8.41 -11.85 11.97
CA ASP A 14 -9.75 -11.36 11.60
C ASP A 14 -10.13 -11.82 10.19
N VAL A 15 -9.13 -11.94 9.31
CA VAL A 15 -9.27 -12.41 7.93
C VAL A 15 -8.32 -13.59 7.73
N SER A 16 -8.80 -14.65 7.07
CA SER A 16 -7.99 -15.82 6.74
C SER A 16 -8.33 -16.32 5.35
N GLY A 17 -7.31 -16.74 4.62
CA GLY A 17 -7.44 -17.35 3.30
C GLY A 17 -6.43 -18.48 3.12
N SER A 18 -6.38 -19.06 1.92
CA SER A 18 -5.51 -20.20 1.63
C SER A 18 -4.01 -19.85 1.62
N CYS A 19 -3.66 -18.57 1.48
CA CYS A 19 -2.30 -18.11 1.28
C CYS A 19 -1.81 -17.15 2.36
N GLY A 20 -2.69 -16.58 3.18
CA GLY A 20 -2.33 -15.61 4.19
C GLY A 20 -3.43 -15.35 5.22
N VAL A 21 -3.10 -14.49 6.17
CA VAL A 21 -3.97 -14.07 7.26
C VAL A 21 -3.80 -12.57 7.50
N ALA A 22 -4.81 -11.92 8.07
CA ALA A 22 -4.71 -10.52 8.44
C ALA A 22 -5.41 -10.21 9.77
N TRP A 23 -4.94 -9.15 10.41
CA TRP A 23 -5.49 -8.60 11.64
C TRP A 23 -5.85 -7.13 11.43
N SER A 24 -7.03 -6.73 11.87
CA SER A 24 -7.38 -5.33 12.00
C SER A 24 -6.64 -4.73 13.20
N VAL A 25 -6.02 -3.58 12.98
CA VAL A 25 -5.35 -2.84 14.06
C VAL A 25 -6.40 -2.23 14.99
N ASP A 26 -6.20 -2.34 16.29
CA ASP A 26 -7.02 -1.61 17.28
C ASP A 26 -6.68 -0.11 17.24
N LEU A 27 -7.30 0.61 16.31
CA LEU A 27 -7.12 2.06 16.17
C LEU A 27 -7.59 2.83 17.40
N ALA A 28 -8.56 2.30 18.17
CA ALA A 28 -8.99 2.94 19.40
C ALA A 28 -7.88 2.86 20.47
N ALA A 29 -7.20 1.73 20.58
CA ALA A 29 -6.00 1.60 21.43
C ALA A 29 -4.87 2.49 20.93
N LEU A 30 -4.64 2.53 19.62
CA LEU A 30 -3.61 3.36 19.00
C LEU A 30 -3.81 4.84 19.35
N ARG A 31 -5.00 5.39 19.11
CA ARG A 31 -5.32 6.79 19.44
C ARG A 31 -5.15 7.10 20.92
N ARG A 32 -5.53 6.18 21.80
CA ARG A 32 -5.30 6.34 23.25
C ARG A 32 -3.81 6.36 23.60
N ALA A 33 -2.99 5.53 22.95
CA ALA A 33 -1.56 5.48 23.18
C ALA A 33 -0.85 6.76 22.72
N PHE A 34 -1.28 7.35 21.61
CA PHE A 34 -0.70 8.57 21.04
C PHE A 34 -1.35 9.87 21.53
N ARG A 35 -2.43 9.77 22.31
CA ARG A 35 -3.21 10.92 22.84
C ARG A 35 -3.76 11.79 21.71
N ASP A 36 -4.27 11.14 20.68
CA ASP A 36 -4.86 11.85 19.54
C ASP A 36 -6.13 12.57 20.01
N GLU A 37 -6.23 13.85 19.66
CA GLU A 37 -7.43 14.63 19.87
C GLU A 37 -8.53 14.12 18.92
N PRO A 38 -9.81 14.20 19.31
CA PRO A 38 -10.92 13.97 18.39
C PRO A 38 -10.72 14.81 17.11
N ASP A 39 -10.98 14.19 15.95
CA ASP A 39 -10.87 14.81 14.62
C ASP A 39 -9.44 15.24 14.18
N SER A 40 -8.39 14.74 14.85
CA SER A 40 -6.99 14.96 14.46
C SER A 40 -6.36 13.83 13.64
N ASP A 41 -7.06 12.71 13.50
CA ASP A 41 -6.61 11.50 12.79
C ASP A 41 -7.59 11.15 11.65
N GLY A 42 -7.05 11.01 10.44
CA GLY A 42 -7.82 10.64 9.24
C GLY A 42 -7.92 9.13 9.01
N THR A 43 -7.25 8.33 9.82
CA THR A 43 -7.19 6.87 9.66
C THR A 43 -8.54 6.24 9.96
N VAL A 44 -9.11 5.53 8.99
CA VAL A 44 -10.41 4.87 9.16
C VAL A 44 -10.23 3.40 9.49
N ALA A 45 -9.26 2.73 8.85
CA ALA A 45 -8.96 1.33 9.08
C ALA A 45 -7.52 1.01 8.73
N VAL A 46 -6.93 0.03 9.42
CA VAL A 46 -5.64 -0.54 9.09
C VAL A 46 -5.71 -2.05 9.26
N TRP A 47 -5.17 -2.77 8.28
CA TRP A 47 -4.93 -4.21 8.39
C TRP A 47 -3.43 -4.50 8.30
N ILE A 48 -2.93 -5.33 9.21
CA ILE A 48 -1.62 -5.97 9.08
C ILE A 48 -1.86 -7.35 8.48
N VAL A 49 -1.22 -7.63 7.35
CA VAL A 49 -1.39 -8.86 6.58
C VAL A 49 -0.10 -9.66 6.61
N ASP A 50 -0.18 -10.95 6.94
CA ASP A 50 0.89 -11.93 6.72
C ASP A 50 0.64 -12.64 5.37
N ALA A 51 1.51 -12.35 4.41
CA ALA A 51 1.47 -12.86 3.04
C ALA A 51 2.88 -13.32 2.60
N PRO A 52 3.44 -14.41 3.20
CA PRO A 52 4.79 -14.89 2.90
C PRO A 52 4.97 -15.38 1.45
N TRP A 53 3.87 -15.57 0.71
CA TRP A 53 3.89 -15.93 -0.70
C TRP A 53 4.20 -14.74 -1.63
N ALA A 54 4.03 -13.51 -1.16
CA ALA A 54 4.07 -12.32 -2.01
C ALA A 54 5.50 -11.87 -2.36
N HIS A 55 6.46 -12.06 -1.45
CA HIS A 55 7.85 -11.65 -1.67
C HIS A 55 8.84 -12.52 -0.86
N PRO A 56 10.06 -12.82 -1.37
CA PRO A 56 11.02 -13.67 -0.68
C PRO A 56 11.75 -13.03 0.51
N LEU A 57 11.81 -11.69 0.60
CA LEU A 57 12.59 -10.97 1.63
C LEU A 57 11.75 -10.40 2.78
N TRP A 58 10.48 -10.13 2.57
CA TRP A 58 9.54 -9.66 3.59
C TRP A 58 8.21 -10.38 3.39
N HIS A 59 7.51 -10.63 4.48
CA HIS A 59 6.31 -11.46 4.47
C HIS A 59 5.07 -10.71 4.94
N SER A 60 5.20 -9.44 5.33
CA SER A 60 4.11 -8.70 5.96
C SER A 60 3.88 -7.33 5.35
N TYR A 61 2.63 -6.88 5.39
CA TYR A 61 2.19 -5.63 4.79
C TYR A 61 1.18 -4.91 5.69
N ALA A 62 1.17 -3.59 5.66
CA ALA A 62 0.06 -2.78 6.16
C ALA A 62 -0.78 -2.26 4.99
N ILE A 63 -2.10 -2.46 5.09
CA ILE A 63 -3.10 -1.84 4.22
C ILE A 63 -3.79 -0.77 5.04
N VAL A 64 -3.54 0.50 4.71
CA VAL A 64 -3.97 1.66 5.48
C VAL A 64 -5.05 2.38 4.70
N MET A 65 -6.16 2.71 5.35
CA MET A 65 -7.24 3.47 4.75
C MET A 65 -7.45 4.78 5.52
N LEU A 66 -7.50 5.88 4.78
CA LEU A 66 -7.69 7.23 5.28
C LEU A 66 -8.97 7.82 4.68
N HIS A 67 -9.67 8.66 5.43
CA HIS A 67 -10.63 9.60 4.86
C HIS A 67 -9.94 10.90 4.47
N LEU A 68 -10.52 11.63 3.50
CA LEU A 68 -9.98 12.89 2.99
C LEU A 68 -10.73 14.13 3.48
N ARG A 69 -11.55 13.99 4.53
CA ARG A 69 -12.16 15.15 5.23
C ARG A 69 -11.08 16.00 5.90
N PRO A 70 -11.28 17.33 6.03
CA PRO A 70 -10.39 18.19 6.80
C PRO A 70 -10.24 17.72 8.25
N LEU A 71 -9.01 17.75 8.76
CA LEU A 71 -8.69 17.43 10.15
C LEU A 71 -8.35 18.71 10.91
N SER A 72 -8.67 18.74 12.21
CA SER A 72 -8.32 19.87 13.07
C SER A 72 -6.82 19.96 13.25
N GLY A 73 -6.23 21.13 12.97
CA GLY A 73 -4.79 21.36 13.12
C GLY A 73 -3.89 20.73 12.06
N ALA A 74 -4.45 20.07 11.04
CA ALA A 74 -3.69 19.50 9.93
C ALA A 74 -3.87 20.33 8.63
N SER A 75 -2.94 20.16 7.69
CA SER A 75 -3.11 20.68 6.33
C SER A 75 -4.20 19.90 5.61
N SER A 76 -4.91 20.55 4.68
CA SER A 76 -5.86 19.86 3.81
C SER A 76 -5.15 18.77 3.00
N PRO A 77 -5.80 17.61 2.78
CA PRO A 77 -5.23 16.56 1.97
C PRO A 77 -5.01 17.03 0.53
N ASN A 78 -3.94 16.55 -0.09
CA ASN A 78 -3.69 16.79 -1.52
C ASN A 78 -4.65 15.91 -2.33
N ILE A 79 -5.53 16.50 -3.14
CA ILE A 79 -6.51 15.76 -3.94
C ILE A 79 -6.00 15.57 -5.37
N TYR A 80 -5.87 14.31 -5.79
CA TYR A 80 -5.42 13.89 -7.12
C TYR A 80 -6.54 13.27 -7.96
N LEU A 81 -7.63 12.84 -7.32
CA LEU A 81 -8.85 12.38 -7.96
C LEU A 81 -9.99 13.34 -7.60
N GLU A 82 -10.61 13.97 -8.60
CA GLU A 82 -11.75 14.85 -8.38
C GLU A 82 -12.87 14.12 -7.63
N GLY A 83 -13.33 14.69 -6.51
CA GLY A 83 -14.36 14.10 -5.67
C GLY A 83 -13.89 12.97 -4.75
N ALA A 84 -12.58 12.71 -4.66
CA ALA A 84 -12.04 11.68 -3.76
C ALA A 84 -12.52 11.84 -2.31
N THR A 85 -12.98 10.75 -1.73
CA THR A 85 -13.43 10.71 -0.33
C THR A 85 -12.46 9.97 0.58
N HIS A 86 -11.69 9.03 0.02
CA HIS A 86 -10.77 8.16 0.74
C HIS A 86 -9.46 7.95 0.00
N GLU A 87 -8.46 7.48 0.73
CA GLU A 87 -7.15 7.10 0.22
C GLU A 87 -6.73 5.77 0.83
N VAL A 88 -6.12 4.90 0.02
CA VAL A 88 -5.57 3.61 0.46
C VAL A 88 -4.07 3.56 0.21
N TRP A 89 -3.29 3.11 1.19
CA TRP A 89 -1.86 2.83 1.06
C TRP A 89 -1.55 1.35 1.28
N VAL A 90 -0.55 0.86 0.56
CA VAL A 90 0.02 -0.47 0.73
C VAL A 90 1.49 -0.31 1.08
N GLN A 91 1.92 -0.90 2.19
CA GLN A 91 3.27 -0.73 2.71
C GLN A 91 3.84 -2.08 3.13
N ALA A 92 5.00 -2.47 2.62
CA ALA A 92 5.75 -3.60 3.15
C ALA A 92 6.23 -3.29 4.58
N LEU A 93 6.11 -4.25 5.50
CA LEU A 93 6.56 -4.10 6.88
C LEU A 93 8.01 -4.53 7.06
N ASN A 94 8.69 -3.94 8.03
CA ASN A 94 10.03 -4.35 8.43
C ASN A 94 9.96 -5.74 9.09
N PRO A 95 10.57 -6.79 8.50
CA PRO A 95 10.48 -8.16 9.02
C PRO A 95 11.25 -8.36 10.34
N ASP A 96 12.14 -7.44 10.71
CA ASP A 96 12.92 -7.51 11.95
C ASP A 96 12.18 -6.92 13.17
N VAL A 97 10.99 -6.34 12.97
CA VAL A 97 10.20 -5.71 14.03
C VAL A 97 8.92 -6.51 14.30
N PRO A 98 8.64 -6.90 15.57
CA PRO A 98 7.40 -7.58 15.94
C PRO A 98 6.15 -6.77 15.53
N ARG A 99 5.16 -7.46 14.96
CA ARG A 99 3.90 -6.89 14.47
C ARG A 99 2.84 -6.84 15.55
N GLU A 100 2.86 -7.75 16.52
CA GLU A 100 1.80 -7.85 17.53
C GLU A 100 1.58 -6.54 18.31
N PRO A 101 2.61 -5.79 18.73
CA PRO A 101 2.40 -4.49 19.37
C PRO A 101 1.65 -3.49 18.48
N ALA A 102 1.88 -3.51 17.17
CA ALA A 102 1.16 -2.65 16.24
C ALA A 102 -0.28 -3.12 16.01
N ILE A 103 -0.52 -4.43 15.87
CA ILE A 103 -1.86 -5.02 15.77
C ILE A 103 -2.72 -4.61 16.97
N ARG A 104 -2.16 -4.65 18.17
CA ARG A 104 -2.84 -4.26 19.42
C ARG A 104 -2.95 -2.74 19.63
N GLY A 105 -2.47 -1.92 18.69
CA GLY A 105 -2.49 -0.47 18.82
C GLY A 105 -1.56 0.08 19.91
N HIS A 106 -0.52 -0.65 20.32
CA HIS A 106 0.46 -0.16 21.30
C HIS A 106 1.54 0.72 20.66
N CYS A 107 1.73 0.62 19.34
CA CYS A 107 2.66 1.45 18.58
C CYS A 107 2.21 1.54 17.11
N VAL A 108 2.78 2.51 16.38
CA VAL A 108 2.69 2.52 14.91
C VAL A 108 3.50 1.37 14.33
N TRP A 109 3.04 0.79 13.23
CA TRP A 109 3.77 -0.29 12.55
C TRP A 109 5.07 0.24 11.93
N SER A 110 6.09 -0.62 11.90
CA SER A 110 7.37 -0.33 11.24
C SER A 110 7.32 -0.80 9.78
N TYR A 111 7.50 0.12 8.83
CA TYR A 111 7.40 -0.15 7.39
C TYR A 111 8.69 0.17 6.63
N LEU A 112 8.86 -0.52 5.50
CA LEU A 112 9.93 -0.30 4.54
C LEU A 112 9.53 0.83 3.58
N THR A 113 10.52 1.55 3.05
CA THR A 113 10.31 2.59 2.04
C THR A 113 10.99 2.22 0.73
N PRO A 114 10.41 2.59 -0.43
CA PRO A 114 9.17 3.36 -0.62
C PRO A 114 7.88 2.57 -0.33
N LEU A 115 6.72 3.25 -0.32
CA LEU A 115 5.41 2.59 -0.27
C LEU A 115 5.19 1.74 -1.54
N ASN A 116 4.52 0.61 -1.40
CA ASN A 116 4.24 -0.29 -2.52
C ASN A 116 3.18 0.28 -3.46
N PHE A 117 2.15 0.93 -2.90
CA PHE A 117 1.06 1.54 -3.66
C PHE A 117 0.34 2.62 -2.85
N GLY A 118 -0.26 3.59 -3.55
CA GLY A 118 -1.19 4.56 -3.00
C GLY A 118 -2.19 5.00 -4.07
N ALA A 119 -3.46 5.15 -3.71
CA ALA A 119 -4.48 5.71 -4.59
C ALA A 119 -5.64 6.34 -3.80
N GLN A 120 -6.24 7.38 -4.39
CA GLN A 120 -7.49 7.95 -3.92
C GLN A 120 -8.67 7.31 -4.62
N PHE A 121 -9.80 7.20 -3.91
CA PHE A 121 -11.02 6.63 -4.45
C PHE A 121 -12.27 7.32 -3.87
N ILE A 122 -13.40 7.06 -4.53
CA ILE A 122 -14.70 7.60 -4.16
C ILE A 122 -15.56 6.43 -3.68
N ASP A 123 -16.09 6.57 -2.48
CA ASP A 123 -17.10 5.71 -1.89
C ASP A 123 -18.09 6.57 -1.08
N ALA A 124 -19.28 6.02 -0.84
CA ALA A 124 -20.42 6.76 -0.28
C ALA A 124 -20.18 7.20 1.18
N ASP A 125 -19.54 6.35 1.97
CA ASP A 125 -19.19 6.58 3.36
C ASP A 125 -18.01 5.68 3.78
N ASP A 126 -17.56 5.85 5.03
CA ASP A 126 -16.46 5.09 5.61
C ASP A 126 -16.75 3.59 5.63
N GLY A 127 -17.99 3.16 5.85
CA GLY A 127 -18.37 1.76 5.89
C GLY A 127 -18.23 1.08 4.52
N ALA A 128 -18.73 1.73 3.46
CA ALA A 128 -18.57 1.26 2.09
C ALA A 128 -17.10 1.20 1.67
N ALA A 129 -16.30 2.19 2.08
CA ALA A 129 -14.86 2.23 1.84
C ALA A 129 -14.12 1.10 2.59
N ILE A 130 -14.44 0.88 3.88
CA ILE A 130 -13.89 -0.23 4.68
C ILE A 130 -14.18 -1.55 3.98
N GLU A 131 -15.43 -1.81 3.57
CA GLU A 131 -15.81 -3.06 2.90
C GLU A 131 -15.06 -3.25 1.57
N ARG A 132 -14.82 -2.17 0.83
CA ARG A 132 -14.02 -2.23 -0.40
C ARG A 132 -12.57 -2.63 -0.12
N VAL A 133 -11.92 -2.02 0.86
CA VAL A 133 -10.53 -2.35 1.21
C VAL A 133 -10.44 -3.74 1.87
N HIS A 134 -11.42 -4.11 2.69
CA HIS A 134 -11.53 -5.44 3.28
C HIS A 134 -11.59 -6.54 2.21
N ARG A 135 -12.32 -6.34 1.11
CA ARG A 135 -12.29 -7.27 -0.04
C ARG A 135 -10.88 -7.42 -0.63
N SER A 136 -10.12 -6.34 -0.76
CA SER A 136 -8.73 -6.41 -1.22
C SER A 136 -7.83 -7.16 -0.23
N VAL A 137 -8.02 -6.97 1.08
CA VAL A 137 -7.33 -7.74 2.13
C VAL A 137 -7.65 -9.23 2.00
N GLN A 138 -8.93 -9.59 1.83
CA GLN A 138 -9.34 -10.98 1.60
C GLN A 138 -8.68 -11.55 0.33
N MET A 139 -8.64 -10.79 -0.77
CA MET A 139 -7.96 -11.21 -2.00
C MET A 139 -6.47 -11.49 -1.79
N ILE A 140 -5.79 -10.73 -0.92
CA ILE A 140 -4.39 -11.01 -0.53
C ILE A 140 -4.30 -12.31 0.26
N CYS A 141 -5.16 -12.49 1.27
CA CYS A 141 -5.21 -13.71 2.07
C CYS A 141 -5.53 -14.96 1.22
N ASP A 142 -6.32 -14.80 0.16
CA ASP A 142 -6.65 -15.86 -0.81
C ASP A 142 -5.59 -16.07 -1.90
N GLY A 143 -4.56 -15.23 -1.96
CA GLY A 143 -3.49 -15.34 -2.96
C GLY A 143 -3.86 -14.82 -4.35
N THR A 144 -4.92 -14.02 -4.48
CA THR A 144 -5.41 -13.49 -5.77
C THR A 144 -5.03 -12.03 -6.03
N LEU A 145 -4.56 -11.31 -5.01
CA LEU A 145 -3.99 -9.96 -5.11
C LEU A 145 -2.65 -9.93 -4.39
N SER A 146 -1.56 -9.61 -5.09
CA SER A 146 -0.25 -9.45 -4.44
C SER A 146 -0.10 -8.02 -3.93
N PRO A 147 0.28 -7.80 -2.65
CA PRO A 147 0.61 -6.49 -2.12
C PRO A 147 2.02 -6.00 -2.51
N ASP A 148 2.79 -6.82 -3.23
CA ASP A 148 4.14 -6.46 -3.65
C ASP A 148 4.14 -5.41 -4.78
N THR A 149 5.19 -4.57 -4.82
CA THR A 149 5.31 -3.45 -5.78
C THR A 149 5.37 -3.95 -7.23
N ASP A 150 5.91 -5.14 -7.48
CA ASP A 150 5.96 -5.72 -8.83
C ASP A 150 4.56 -5.97 -9.43
N TYR A 151 3.53 -6.02 -8.57
CA TYR A 151 2.13 -6.24 -8.94
C TYR A 151 1.28 -4.97 -8.91
N VAL A 152 1.91 -3.78 -8.95
CA VAL A 152 1.23 -2.48 -8.92
C VAL A 152 0.06 -2.35 -9.92
N ARG A 153 0.15 -3.02 -11.09
CA ARG A 153 -0.92 -3.00 -12.10
C ARG A 153 -2.24 -3.59 -11.61
N HIS A 154 -2.20 -4.57 -10.70
CA HIS A 154 -3.42 -5.14 -10.12
C HIS A 154 -4.11 -4.12 -9.21
N TRP A 155 -3.33 -3.35 -8.44
CA TRP A 155 -3.84 -2.28 -7.60
C TRP A 155 -4.40 -1.11 -8.42
N ILE A 156 -3.71 -0.73 -9.50
CA ILE A 156 -4.22 0.26 -10.48
C ILE A 156 -5.57 -0.17 -11.04
N HIS A 157 -5.76 -1.46 -11.35
CA HIS A 157 -7.04 -1.96 -11.84
C HIS A 157 -8.18 -1.79 -10.82
N LEU A 158 -7.88 -1.90 -9.53
CA LEU A 158 -8.89 -1.80 -8.45
C LEU A 158 -9.18 -0.37 -7.99
N TYR A 159 -8.17 0.51 -8.00
CA TYR A 159 -8.26 1.85 -7.38
C TYR A 159 -7.87 3.01 -8.32
N GLY A 160 -7.33 2.72 -9.50
CA GLY A 160 -6.78 3.71 -10.41
C GLY A 160 -5.33 4.09 -10.12
N ASP A 161 -4.77 4.97 -10.96
CA ASP A 161 -3.37 5.42 -10.93
C ASP A 161 -3.24 6.92 -10.59
N ASN A 162 -4.28 7.54 -10.00
CA ASN A 162 -4.35 8.99 -9.80
C ASN A 162 -3.21 9.58 -8.94
N MET A 163 -2.54 8.76 -8.12
CA MET A 163 -1.38 9.19 -7.32
C MET A 163 -0.02 8.74 -7.90
N ILE A 164 0.00 8.01 -9.02
CA ILE A 164 1.23 7.48 -9.59
C ILE A 164 1.88 8.53 -10.50
N LYS A 165 3.12 8.90 -10.16
CA LYS A 165 3.93 9.77 -11.01
C LYS A 165 4.63 8.95 -12.09
N TYR A 166 4.17 9.06 -13.33
CA TYR A 166 4.92 8.57 -14.47
C TYR A 166 6.15 9.44 -14.68
N VAL A 167 7.33 8.90 -14.36
CA VAL A 167 8.57 9.51 -14.83
C VAL A 167 8.59 9.32 -16.35
N ASN A 168 8.34 10.39 -17.10
CA ASN A 168 8.57 10.43 -18.54
C ASN A 168 10.04 10.03 -18.79
N ARG A 169 10.28 8.74 -19.04
CA ARG A 169 11.54 8.31 -19.61
C ARG A 169 11.48 8.71 -21.08
N SER A 170 11.82 9.96 -21.36
CA SER A 170 12.32 10.35 -22.67
C SER A 170 13.61 9.57 -22.90
N PHE A 171 13.48 8.31 -23.33
CA PHE A 171 14.58 7.65 -24.02
C PHE A 171 14.71 8.38 -25.34
N ALA A 172 15.58 9.40 -25.35
CA ALA A 172 16.09 9.94 -26.59
C ALA A 172 16.74 8.76 -27.32
N VAL A 173 16.03 8.22 -28.29
CA VAL A 173 16.61 7.34 -29.31
C VAL A 173 17.59 8.24 -30.05
N ALA A 174 18.86 8.15 -29.67
CA ALA A 174 19.93 8.69 -30.48
C ALA A 174 19.83 7.98 -31.83
N ALA A 175 19.28 8.70 -32.81
CA ALA A 175 19.33 8.29 -34.19
C ALA A 175 20.81 8.17 -34.57
N ASN A 176 21.31 6.93 -34.65
CA ASN A 176 22.51 6.63 -35.40
C ASN A 176 22.19 6.83 -36.88
N SER A 177 22.21 8.08 -37.34
CA SER A 177 22.49 8.41 -38.73
C SER A 177 23.99 8.27 -38.95
N SER A 178 24.48 7.03 -39.05
CA SER A 178 25.79 6.74 -39.63
C SER A 178 25.63 6.66 -41.14
N ASP A 179 26.00 7.77 -41.78
CA ASP A 179 26.63 7.90 -43.09
C ASP A 179 26.35 6.82 -44.14
N ALA A 180 25.45 7.16 -45.05
CA ALA A 180 25.54 6.73 -46.44
C ALA A 180 26.70 7.47 -47.11
N ALA A 181 27.86 6.81 -47.21
CA ALA A 181 28.95 7.22 -48.09
C ALA A 181 29.16 6.15 -49.16
N GLN A 182 28.87 6.48 -50.42
CA GLN A 182 29.44 5.92 -51.66
C GLN A 182 29.01 6.79 -52.87
N PRO A 183 29.72 6.76 -54.01
CA PRO A 183 31.17 6.92 -54.21
C PRO A 183 31.47 8.00 -55.27
N GLY A 184 32.73 8.45 -55.32
CA GLY A 184 33.22 9.50 -56.24
C GLY A 184 33.12 9.13 -57.73
N SER A 185 32.77 10.15 -58.52
CA SER A 185 32.76 10.14 -59.98
C SER A 185 34.12 10.56 -60.53
N THR A 186 34.50 9.89 -61.61
CA THR A 186 35.62 10.11 -62.53
C THR A 186 35.84 11.56 -62.98
N THR A 187 37.11 11.98 -63.07
CA THR A 187 37.84 12.39 -64.30
C THR A 187 39.33 12.38 -64.03
#